data_AF-A0A074YI45-F1
#
_entry.id   AF-A0A074YI45-F1
#
_cell.length_a   1.000
_cell.length_b   1.000
_cell.length_c   1.000
_cell.angle_alpha   90.00
_cell.angle_beta   90.00
_cell.angle_gamma   90.00
#
_symmetry.space_group_name_H-M   'P 1'
#
loop_
_entity.id
_entity.type
_entity.pdbx_description
1 polymer ?
#
loop_
_entity_poly.entity_id
_entity_poly.type
_entity_poly.pdbx_seq_one_letter_code
_entity_poly.pdbx_strand_id
1 'polypeptide(L)'
;MKQTSTRFLGFAALFVGLGAAAATSLVSRATAPVSLSQALSINVAEVPQCAQNCAKDLPEECEGNPQCICSHPEFMNEIACCVAKSCSSADLLLTQQFSGQLCGIVGESLPAQPTCTTTVKPPANPNWSYVGCYSEATNYNRALNNTYYIDSNGMTPAACQSFCKARGWKFAGVEFGQECWCGSAIQLINGAKKLPNDSTCNRACTGDSSKKCGGSATLNIYKSPAT
;
A
#
# COMPACT_ATOMS: atom_id res chain seq x y z
N MET A 1 38.93 -59.32 -40.25
CA MET A 1 40.37 -59.36 -39.90
C MET A 1 40.73 -58.02 -39.26
N LYS A 2 41.55 -58.07 -38.19
CA LYS A 2 41.84 -57.02 -37.19
C LYS A 2 42.27 -55.66 -37.77
N GLN A 3 42.01 -54.56 -37.05
CA GLN A 3 43.01 -53.69 -36.38
C GLN A 3 42.36 -52.38 -35.91
N THR A 4 42.40 -51.99 -34.63
CA THR A 4 43.48 -51.37 -33.81
C THR A 4 43.50 -49.83 -33.87
N SER A 5 43.29 -49.26 -32.67
CA SER A 5 43.53 -47.89 -32.21
C SER A 5 44.84 -47.25 -32.69
N THR A 6 44.83 -45.94 -33.01
CA THR A 6 45.99 -45.06 -32.77
C THR A 6 45.54 -43.60 -32.56
N ARG A 7 46.13 -42.99 -31.52
CA ARG A 7 45.91 -41.63 -31.01
C ARG A 7 46.40 -40.56 -32.00
N PHE A 8 45.65 -39.45 -32.11
CA PHE A 8 46.12 -38.23 -32.75
C PHE A 8 46.71 -37.26 -31.73
N LEU A 9 47.90 -36.77 -32.06
CA LEU A 9 48.67 -35.77 -31.34
C LEU A 9 47.99 -34.39 -31.39
N GLY A 10 48.22 -33.62 -30.33
CA GLY A 10 47.89 -32.21 -30.28
C GLY A 10 48.81 -31.36 -31.16
N PHE A 11 48.29 -30.21 -31.57
CA PHE A 11 49.07 -29.05 -31.94
C PHE A 11 48.40 -27.81 -31.32
N ALA A 12 49.13 -27.21 -30.38
CA ALA A 12 48.89 -25.86 -29.93
C ALA A 12 49.56 -24.90 -30.92
N ALA A 13 48.86 -23.83 -31.30
CA ALA A 13 49.48 -22.65 -31.87
C ALA A 13 48.73 -21.40 -31.37
N LEU A 14 49.47 -20.64 -30.56
CA LEU A 14 49.24 -19.28 -30.08
C LEU A 14 48.88 -18.31 -31.21
N PHE A 15 47.96 -17.37 -30.96
CA PHE A 15 48.15 -15.97 -31.32
C PHE A 15 47.59 -15.04 -30.23
N VAL A 16 48.50 -14.21 -29.71
CA VAL A 16 48.36 -12.96 -28.95
C VAL A 16 47.48 -12.01 -29.80
N GLY A 17 46.43 -11.31 -29.34
CA GLY A 17 46.21 -10.53 -28.14
C GLY A 17 45.92 -9.09 -28.59
N LEU A 18 44.79 -8.46 -28.21
CA LEU A 18 44.62 -7.00 -28.05
C LEU A 18 43.21 -6.64 -27.53
N GLY A 19 43.15 -5.82 -26.48
CA GLY A 19 42.09 -4.83 -26.25
C GLY A 19 40.83 -5.26 -25.49
N ALA A 20 40.92 -5.37 -24.17
CA ALA A 20 39.75 -5.44 -23.28
C ALA A 20 39.21 -4.03 -22.99
N ALA A 21 38.01 -3.74 -23.49
CA ALA A 21 37.07 -2.79 -22.88
C ALA A 21 35.66 -3.18 -23.33
N ALA A 22 34.98 -3.99 -22.52
CA ALA A 22 33.57 -4.30 -22.74
C ALA A 22 32.82 -4.33 -21.41
N ALA A 23 31.72 -3.59 -21.41
CA ALA A 23 30.77 -3.35 -20.33
C ALA A 23 30.29 -4.64 -19.66
N THR A 24 30.20 -4.59 -18.33
CA THR A 24 29.65 -5.64 -17.48
C THR A 24 28.14 -5.78 -17.67
N SER A 25 27.77 -6.85 -18.37
CA SER A 25 26.70 -7.81 -18.10
C SER A 25 25.29 -7.28 -17.76
N LEU A 26 24.44 -7.18 -18.79
CA LEU A 26 23.01 -7.43 -18.65
C LEU A 26 22.80 -8.95 -18.63
N VAL A 27 22.48 -9.53 -17.48
CA VAL A 27 21.99 -10.90 -17.41
C VAL A 27 20.55 -10.90 -17.91
N SER A 28 20.37 -11.16 -19.20
CA SER A 28 19.08 -11.47 -19.79
C SER A 28 18.72 -12.91 -19.38
N ARG A 29 17.93 -13.05 -18.31
CA ARG A 29 17.26 -14.32 -17.99
C ARG A 29 16.14 -14.52 -19.00
N ALA A 30 16.42 -15.32 -20.02
CA ALA A 30 15.38 -15.89 -20.87
C ALA A 30 14.42 -16.71 -20.01
N THR A 31 13.20 -16.22 -19.80
CA THR A 31 12.11 -17.01 -19.23
C THR A 31 11.60 -17.96 -20.30
N ALA A 32 11.84 -19.26 -20.11
CA ALA A 32 11.18 -20.29 -20.89
C ALA A 32 9.66 -20.25 -20.62
N PRO A 33 8.80 -20.46 -21.63
CA PRO A 33 7.36 -20.56 -21.41
C PRO A 33 7.08 -21.80 -20.55
N VAL A 34 6.49 -21.57 -19.37
CA VAL A 34 5.99 -22.64 -18.51
C VAL A 34 4.86 -23.34 -19.28
N SER A 35 5.04 -24.64 -19.54
CA SER A 35 4.02 -25.48 -20.18
C SER A 35 2.73 -25.48 -19.36
N LEU A 36 1.58 -25.40 -20.05
CA LEU A 36 0.22 -25.37 -19.48
C LEU A 36 -0.14 -26.60 -18.63
N SER A 37 0.73 -27.62 -18.56
CA SER A 37 0.47 -28.90 -17.87
C SER A 37 0.88 -28.94 -16.40
N GLN A 38 1.36 -27.83 -15.80
CA GLN A 38 1.69 -27.77 -14.36
C GLN A 38 0.69 -26.94 -13.54
N ALA A 39 -0.36 -26.41 -14.15
CA ALA A 39 -1.48 -25.85 -13.42
C ALA A 39 -2.31 -27.00 -12.83
N LEU A 40 -2.05 -27.37 -11.56
CA LEU A 40 -2.99 -27.91 -10.57
C LEU A 40 -2.22 -28.58 -9.42
N SER A 41 -1.44 -27.80 -8.68
CA SER A 41 -1.18 -28.04 -7.25
C SER A 41 -0.76 -26.72 -6.62
N ILE A 42 -1.63 -25.70 -6.64
CA ILE A 42 -1.42 -24.52 -5.78
C ILE A 42 -1.66 -25.03 -4.37
N ASN A 43 -0.60 -25.51 -3.73
CA ASN A 43 -0.67 -26.12 -2.41
C ASN A 43 -0.79 -24.98 -1.38
N VAL A 44 -2.02 -24.53 -1.13
CA VAL A 44 -2.32 -23.49 -0.12
C VAL A 44 -1.75 -23.87 1.26
N ALA A 45 -1.52 -25.16 1.50
CA ALA A 45 -0.88 -25.68 2.71
C ALA A 45 0.59 -25.26 2.88
N GLU A 46 1.26 -24.79 1.83
CA GLU A 46 2.65 -24.27 1.90
C GLU A 46 2.71 -22.76 2.17
N VAL A 47 1.55 -22.07 2.22
CA VAL A 47 1.50 -20.67 2.62
C VAL A 47 1.84 -20.56 4.11
N PRO A 48 2.85 -19.74 4.49
CA PRO A 48 3.20 -19.54 5.90
C PRO A 48 1.98 -19.14 6.75
N GLN A 49 1.89 -19.63 7.99
CA GLN A 49 0.76 -19.33 8.87
C GLN A 49 0.56 -17.82 9.09
N CYS A 50 1.66 -17.06 9.12
CA CYS A 50 1.60 -15.60 9.21
C CYS A 50 0.84 -14.97 8.03
N ALA A 51 1.01 -15.51 6.81
CA ALA A 51 0.33 -15.03 5.61
C ALA A 51 -1.13 -15.52 5.56
N GLN A 52 -1.42 -16.73 6.03
CA GLN A 52 -2.80 -17.20 6.19
C GLN A 52 -3.59 -16.31 7.16
N ASN A 53 -2.96 -15.89 8.27
CA ASN A 53 -3.57 -14.97 9.23
C ASN A 53 -3.82 -13.57 8.64
N CYS A 54 -3.05 -13.17 7.63
CA CYS A 54 -3.23 -11.91 6.91
C CYS A 54 -4.30 -11.99 5.82
N ALA A 55 -4.53 -13.16 5.24
CA ALA A 55 -5.51 -13.38 4.17
C ALA A 55 -6.91 -13.78 4.68
N LYS A 56 -7.17 -13.67 5.98
CA LYS A 56 -8.42 -14.12 6.62
C LYS A 56 -9.65 -13.27 6.27
N ASP A 57 -9.44 -11.99 5.97
CA ASP A 57 -10.50 -11.00 5.74
C ASP A 57 -10.59 -10.67 4.24
N LEU A 58 -10.90 -11.67 3.41
CA LEU A 58 -11.10 -11.47 1.96
C LEU A 58 -12.35 -10.59 1.69
N PRO A 59 -12.36 -9.77 0.62
CA PRO A 59 -13.52 -8.97 0.28
C PRO A 59 -14.69 -9.90 -0.04
N GLU A 60 -15.81 -9.76 0.68
CA GLU A 60 -17.02 -10.55 0.42
C GLU A 60 -17.49 -10.39 -1.04
N GLU A 61 -17.29 -9.20 -1.61
CA GLU A 61 -17.59 -8.87 -3.01
C GLU A 61 -16.82 -9.70 -4.04
N CYS A 62 -15.69 -10.28 -3.67
CA CYS A 62 -14.88 -11.06 -4.58
C CYS A 62 -15.18 -12.57 -4.52
N GLU A 63 -15.85 -13.08 -3.48
CA GLU A 63 -16.20 -14.50 -3.33
C GLU A 63 -15.02 -15.48 -3.61
N GLY A 64 -13.78 -15.07 -3.33
CA GLY A 64 -12.58 -15.87 -3.63
C GLY A 64 -12.12 -15.85 -5.10
N ASN A 65 -12.74 -15.05 -5.96
CA ASN A 65 -12.35 -14.88 -7.36
C ASN A 65 -10.95 -14.22 -7.46
N PRO A 66 -9.93 -14.92 -7.99
CA PRO A 66 -8.58 -14.40 -8.07
C PRO A 66 -8.47 -13.13 -8.92
N GLN A 67 -9.29 -12.99 -9.97
CA GLN A 67 -9.29 -11.78 -10.81
C GLN A 67 -9.83 -10.57 -10.05
N CYS A 68 -10.91 -10.73 -9.29
CA CYS A 68 -11.43 -9.66 -8.44
C CYS A 68 -10.42 -9.26 -7.35
N ILE A 69 -9.82 -10.25 -6.69
CA ILE A 69 -8.85 -10.04 -5.61
C ILE A 69 -7.59 -9.32 -6.13
N CYS A 70 -7.00 -9.82 -7.21
CA CYS A 70 -5.74 -9.31 -7.74
C CYS A 70 -5.89 -7.94 -8.42
N SER A 71 -7.10 -7.57 -8.84
CA SER A 71 -7.39 -6.25 -9.41
C SER A 71 -7.81 -5.20 -8.37
N HIS A 72 -7.87 -5.56 -7.07
CA HIS A 72 -8.29 -4.66 -5.99
C HIS A 72 -7.08 -4.11 -5.19
N PRO A 73 -6.56 -2.90 -5.52
CA PRO A 73 -5.30 -2.41 -4.98
C PRO A 73 -5.35 -2.14 -3.47
N GLU A 74 -6.49 -1.70 -2.94
CA GLU A 74 -6.66 -1.42 -1.50
C GLU A 74 -6.49 -2.70 -0.68
N PHE A 75 -7.14 -3.79 -1.11
CA PHE A 75 -7.09 -5.09 -0.46
C PHE A 75 -5.69 -5.72 -0.53
N MET A 76 -5.10 -5.72 -1.72
CA MET A 76 -3.75 -6.28 -1.91
C MET A 76 -2.69 -5.52 -1.08
N ASN A 77 -2.88 -4.21 -0.87
CA ASN A 77 -2.01 -3.42 0.00
C ASN A 77 -2.18 -3.77 1.48
N GLU A 78 -3.40 -4.04 1.96
CA GLU A 78 -3.64 -4.46 3.35
C GLU A 78 -3.01 -5.81 3.67
N ILE A 79 -3.17 -6.80 2.77
CA ILE A 79 -2.50 -8.09 2.88
C ILE A 79 -0.99 -7.91 2.83
N ALA A 80 -0.48 -7.20 1.81
CA ALA A 80 0.97 -6.98 1.67
C ALA A 80 1.56 -6.34 2.92
N CYS A 81 0.84 -5.39 3.54
CA CYS A 81 1.29 -4.75 4.76
C CYS A 81 1.20 -5.62 6.01
N CYS A 82 0.18 -6.46 6.12
CA CYS A 82 0.08 -7.43 7.20
C CYS A 82 1.23 -8.44 7.14
N VAL A 83 1.51 -8.98 5.94
CA VAL A 83 2.59 -9.95 5.72
C VAL A 83 3.94 -9.28 6.02
N ALA A 84 4.18 -8.07 5.50
CA ALA A 84 5.42 -7.32 5.77
C ALA A 84 5.70 -7.08 7.27
N LYS A 85 4.66 -6.97 8.10
CA LYS A 85 4.80 -6.75 9.56
C LYS A 85 4.85 -8.04 10.38
N SER A 86 4.21 -9.10 9.90
CA SER A 86 3.89 -10.29 10.70
C SER A 86 4.67 -11.54 10.28
N CYS A 87 5.33 -11.50 9.12
CA CYS A 87 6.08 -12.62 8.55
C CYS A 87 7.59 -12.39 8.60
N SER A 88 8.36 -13.47 8.68
CA SER A 88 9.81 -13.40 8.56
C SER A 88 10.24 -13.07 7.12
N SER A 89 11.48 -12.63 6.92
CA SER A 89 12.03 -12.37 5.59
C SER A 89 12.01 -13.59 4.66
N ALA A 90 12.08 -14.81 5.23
CA ALA A 90 11.95 -16.05 4.47
C ALA A 90 10.49 -16.30 4.03
N ASP A 91 9.55 -16.07 4.94
CA ASP A 91 8.11 -16.23 4.68
C ASP A 91 7.58 -15.20 3.68
N LEU A 92 8.16 -13.99 3.68
CA LEU A 92 7.84 -12.93 2.72
C LEU A 92 8.10 -13.37 1.28
N LEU A 93 9.24 -14.04 1.03
CA LEU A 93 9.61 -14.53 -0.30
C LEU A 93 8.66 -15.64 -0.77
N LEU A 94 8.31 -16.57 0.12
CA LEU A 94 7.37 -17.66 -0.18
C LEU A 94 5.96 -17.12 -0.48
N THR A 95 5.49 -16.19 0.36
CA THR A 95 4.18 -15.54 0.18
C THR A 95 4.12 -14.80 -1.15
N GLN A 96 5.20 -14.12 -1.53
CA GLN A 96 5.27 -13.41 -2.79
C GLN A 96 5.27 -14.32 -4.01
N GLN A 97 6.03 -15.42 -3.97
CA GLN A 97 6.03 -16.39 -5.06
C GLN A 97 4.63 -16.97 -5.27
N PHE A 98 3.95 -17.30 -4.17
CA PHE A 98 2.58 -17.79 -4.19
C PHE A 98 1.60 -16.77 -4.78
N SER A 99 1.60 -15.53 -4.28
CA SER A 99 0.72 -14.47 -4.79
C SER A 99 1.00 -14.14 -6.26
N GLY A 100 2.27 -14.16 -6.67
CA GLY A 100 2.66 -13.92 -8.06
C GLY A 100 2.16 -15.01 -9.01
N GLN A 101 2.17 -16.27 -8.57
CA GLN A 101 1.57 -17.37 -9.33
C GLN A 101 0.06 -17.23 -9.44
N LEU A 102 -0.62 -16.86 -8.35
CA LEU A 102 -2.07 -16.71 -8.32
C LEU A 102 -2.55 -15.58 -9.24
N CYS A 103 -1.98 -14.38 -9.08
CA CYS A 103 -2.36 -13.20 -9.88
C CYS A 103 -1.85 -13.29 -11.32
N GLY A 104 -0.75 -13.99 -11.56
CA GLY A 104 -0.23 -14.24 -12.91
C GLY A 104 -1.18 -15.06 -13.79
N ILE A 105 -1.98 -15.97 -13.21
CA ILE A 105 -2.99 -16.75 -13.95
C ILE A 105 -4.05 -15.85 -14.58
N VAL A 106 -4.35 -14.72 -13.94
CA VAL A 106 -5.41 -13.79 -14.37
C VAL A 106 -4.86 -12.55 -15.09
N GLY A 107 -3.55 -12.54 -15.38
CA GLY A 107 -2.88 -11.48 -16.12
C GLY A 107 -2.47 -10.26 -15.29
N GLU A 108 -2.57 -10.36 -13.96
CA GLU A 108 -2.19 -9.28 -13.04
C GLU A 108 -0.76 -9.48 -12.54
N SER A 109 0.06 -8.43 -12.64
CA SER A 109 1.46 -8.46 -12.20
C SER A 109 1.62 -7.82 -10.83
N LEU A 110 2.19 -8.55 -9.87
CA LEU A 110 2.50 -8.03 -8.54
C LEU A 110 3.92 -7.43 -8.46
N PRO A 111 4.16 -6.46 -7.57
CA PRO A 111 5.49 -5.91 -7.34
C PRO A 111 6.46 -6.98 -6.82
N ALA A 112 7.75 -6.77 -7.09
CA ALA A 112 8.83 -7.73 -6.80
C ALA A 112 9.21 -7.84 -5.31
N GLN A 113 8.66 -7.02 -4.40
CA GLN A 113 8.67 -7.23 -2.93
C GLN A 113 7.36 -6.70 -2.30
N PRO A 114 6.77 -7.37 -1.30
CA PRO A 114 5.71 -6.81 -0.46
C PRO A 114 6.30 -5.68 0.37
N THR A 115 6.19 -4.45 -0.12
CA THR A 115 6.64 -3.27 0.61
C THR A 115 5.41 -2.59 1.19
N CYS A 116 5.46 -2.28 2.50
CA CYS A 116 4.57 -1.28 3.07
C CYS A 116 5.05 0.09 2.61
N THR A 117 4.91 0.40 1.32
CA THR A 117 4.91 1.80 0.90
C THR A 117 3.56 2.34 1.32
N THR A 118 3.54 3.06 2.44
CA THR A 118 2.36 3.75 2.95
C THR A 118 1.99 4.94 2.06
N THR A 119 1.74 4.66 0.78
CA THR A 119 0.93 5.51 -0.10
C THR A 119 -0.41 4.80 -0.33
N VAL A 120 -0.93 4.17 0.73
CA VAL A 120 -2.28 3.64 0.76
C VAL A 120 -3.18 4.85 0.97
N LYS A 121 -4.07 5.11 0.01
CA LYS A 121 -5.30 5.86 0.27
C LYS A 121 -5.88 5.25 1.54
N PRO A 122 -5.82 5.94 2.68
CA PRO A 122 -6.07 5.32 3.96
C PRO A 122 -7.45 4.67 3.94
N PRO A 123 -7.62 3.51 4.60
CA PRO A 123 -8.86 2.77 4.53
C PRO A 123 -9.99 3.73 4.85
N ALA A 124 -10.98 3.79 3.97
CA ALA A 124 -12.22 4.50 4.25
C ALA A 124 -12.78 3.85 5.51
N ASN A 125 -12.46 4.42 6.67
CA ASN A 125 -12.65 3.78 7.95
C ASN A 125 -14.17 3.79 8.17
N PRO A 126 -14.88 2.66 8.02
CA PRO A 126 -16.33 2.66 7.79
C PRO A 126 -17.15 3.12 9.01
N ASN A 127 -16.47 3.49 10.10
CA ASN A 127 -17.07 3.83 11.37
C ASN A 127 -16.86 5.31 11.79
N TRP A 128 -16.14 6.12 11.01
CA TRP A 128 -16.03 7.56 11.31
C TRP A 128 -17.20 8.34 10.70
N SER A 129 -17.96 9.04 11.54
CA SER A 129 -19.10 9.84 11.09
C SER A 129 -18.67 11.28 10.81
N TYR A 130 -19.09 11.85 9.68
CA TYR A 130 -18.92 13.27 9.40
C TYR A 130 -19.78 14.10 10.35
N VAL A 131 -19.17 15.03 11.07
CA VAL A 131 -19.83 15.88 12.07
C VAL A 131 -20.28 17.21 11.46
N GLY A 132 -19.48 17.72 10.51
CA GLY A 132 -19.76 18.97 9.79
C GLY A 132 -18.52 19.81 9.53
N CYS A 133 -18.75 20.93 8.85
CA CYS A 133 -17.77 21.98 8.65
C CYS A 133 -17.72 22.91 9.87
N TYR A 134 -16.52 23.20 10.37
CA TYR A 134 -16.30 24.06 11.52
C TYR A 134 -15.33 25.19 11.16
N SER A 135 -15.54 26.40 11.68
CA SER A 135 -14.51 27.43 11.63
C SER A 135 -13.43 27.18 12.68
N GLU A 136 -12.19 27.52 12.34
CA GLU A 136 -11.11 27.65 13.31
C GLU A 136 -11.38 28.80 14.30
N ALA A 137 -10.65 28.78 15.41
CA ALA A 137 -10.66 29.88 16.36
C ALA A 137 -9.87 31.09 15.83
N THR A 138 -10.34 32.29 16.16
CA THR A 138 -9.79 33.56 15.67
C THR A 138 -8.56 34.03 16.45
N ASN A 139 -8.35 33.55 17.68
CA ASN A 139 -7.20 33.88 18.52
C ASN A 139 -6.93 32.74 19.50
N TYR A 140 -5.68 32.24 19.55
CA TYR A 140 -5.13 31.20 20.46
C TYR A 140 -6.03 29.97 20.73
N ASN A 141 -5.45 28.78 20.54
CA ASN A 141 -6.13 27.47 20.48
C ASN A 141 -6.89 27.25 19.16
N ARG A 142 -7.08 25.98 18.82
CA ARG A 142 -7.73 25.52 17.59
C ARG A 142 -9.01 24.76 17.90
N ALA A 143 -9.86 24.59 16.90
CA ALA A 143 -11.06 23.76 17.02
C ALA A 143 -10.72 22.31 17.46
N LEU A 144 -9.56 21.79 17.04
CA LEU A 144 -8.96 20.55 17.51
C LEU A 144 -7.49 20.81 17.88
N ASN A 145 -7.12 20.62 19.14
CA ASN A 145 -5.87 21.17 19.69
C ASN A 145 -4.94 20.13 20.35
N ASN A 146 -5.16 18.82 20.16
CA ASN A 146 -4.36 17.82 20.84
C ASN A 146 -3.08 17.43 20.07
N THR A 147 -3.18 17.09 18.79
CA THR A 147 -2.01 16.76 17.95
C THR A 147 -2.35 17.02 16.48
N TYR A 148 -1.33 17.16 15.64
CA TYR A 148 -1.52 17.40 14.22
C TYR A 148 -0.37 16.84 13.37
N TYR A 149 -0.60 16.75 12.07
CA TYR A 149 0.47 16.61 11.07
C TYR A 149 0.06 17.29 9.76
N ILE A 150 1.04 17.53 8.90
CA ILE A 150 0.84 18.13 7.58
C ILE A 150 1.43 17.17 6.54
N ASP A 151 0.70 16.96 5.45
CA ASP A 151 1.14 16.18 4.30
C ASP A 151 0.73 16.88 3.01
N SER A 152 1.73 17.39 2.29
CA SER A 152 1.54 18.15 1.06
C SER A 152 1.15 17.28 -0.14
N ASN A 153 1.23 15.95 -0.03
CA ASN A 153 1.07 15.05 -1.17
C ASN A 153 0.07 13.90 -0.90
N GLY A 154 -0.17 13.54 0.36
CA GLY A 154 -0.93 12.35 0.75
C GLY A 154 -2.11 12.61 1.69
N MET A 155 -2.46 13.87 1.97
CA MET A 155 -3.56 14.14 2.89
C MET A 155 -4.90 13.70 2.30
N THR A 156 -5.69 12.97 3.09
CA THR A 156 -7.09 12.66 2.83
C THR A 156 -7.85 12.60 4.17
N PRO A 157 -9.20 12.66 4.19
CA PRO A 157 -9.95 12.52 5.43
C PRO A 157 -9.67 11.20 6.15
N ALA A 158 -9.57 10.11 5.40
CA ALA A 158 -9.25 8.79 5.94
C ALA A 158 -7.85 8.74 6.58
N ALA A 159 -6.91 9.56 6.10
CA ALA A 159 -5.52 9.57 6.56
C ALA A 159 -5.49 10.18 7.94
N CYS A 160 -6.17 11.32 8.04
CA CYS A 160 -6.34 12.02 9.28
C CYS A 160 -7.09 11.19 10.32
N GLN A 161 -8.20 10.55 9.93
CA GLN A 161 -8.96 9.64 10.79
C GLN A 161 -8.08 8.50 11.32
N SER A 162 -7.30 7.85 10.46
CA SER A 162 -6.40 6.75 10.84
C SER A 162 -5.29 7.23 11.79
N PHE A 163 -4.69 8.39 11.49
CA PHE A 163 -3.67 9.02 12.33
C PHE A 163 -4.20 9.36 13.73
N CYS A 164 -5.42 9.92 13.81
CA CYS A 164 -6.06 10.28 15.07
C CYS A 164 -6.51 9.04 15.85
N LYS A 165 -7.08 8.03 15.18
CA LYS A 165 -7.48 6.75 15.78
C LYS A 165 -6.30 6.04 16.43
N ALA A 166 -5.18 5.95 15.73
CA ALA A 166 -3.95 5.29 16.21
C ALA A 166 -3.38 5.94 17.49
N ARG A 167 -3.81 7.16 17.83
CA ARG A 167 -3.39 7.91 19.03
C ARG A 167 -4.51 8.06 20.06
N GLY A 168 -5.64 7.39 19.87
CA GLY A 168 -6.76 7.39 20.81
C GLY A 168 -7.61 8.68 20.80
N TRP A 169 -7.54 9.49 19.75
CA TRP A 169 -8.33 10.71 19.65
C TRP A 169 -9.72 10.44 19.07
N LYS A 170 -10.74 11.09 19.64
CA LYS A 170 -12.16 10.93 19.27
C LYS A 170 -12.55 11.69 18.02
N PHE A 171 -11.83 12.76 17.69
CA PHE A 171 -12.11 13.64 16.57
C PHE A 171 -10.89 13.79 15.67
N ALA A 172 -11.15 13.87 14.38
CA ALA A 172 -10.18 14.13 13.33
C ALA A 172 -10.74 15.24 12.44
N GLY A 173 -9.93 16.24 12.12
CA GLY A 173 -10.30 17.38 11.29
C GLY A 173 -9.26 17.60 10.21
N VAL A 174 -9.70 17.75 8.97
CA VAL A 174 -8.82 18.09 7.84
C VAL A 174 -9.00 19.55 7.47
N GLU A 175 -7.88 20.23 7.22
CA GLU A 175 -7.83 21.66 6.92
C GLU A 175 -6.83 21.98 5.81
N PHE A 176 -7.08 23.07 5.09
CA PHE A 176 -6.19 23.61 4.06
C PHE A 176 -5.75 22.63 2.96
N GLY A 177 -6.47 21.53 2.77
CA GLY A 177 -6.14 20.50 1.79
C GLY A 177 -5.07 19.50 2.26
N GLN A 178 -4.28 19.87 3.26
CA GLN A 178 -3.01 19.21 3.59
C GLN A 178 -2.75 19.03 5.09
N GLU A 179 -3.60 19.57 5.96
CA GLU A 179 -3.44 19.50 7.40
C GLU A 179 -4.41 18.50 8.01
N CYS A 180 -3.96 17.82 9.05
CA CYS A 180 -4.78 16.96 9.90
C CYS A 180 -4.62 17.39 11.36
N TRP A 181 -5.75 17.54 12.03
CA TRP A 181 -5.88 17.94 13.43
C TRP A 181 -6.68 16.89 14.20
N CYS A 182 -6.21 16.52 15.39
CA CYS A 182 -6.91 15.57 16.27
C CYS A 182 -7.37 16.24 17.56
N GLY A 183 -8.48 15.75 18.10
CA GLY A 183 -8.99 16.22 19.38
C GLY A 183 -9.73 15.16 20.17
N SER A 184 -9.71 15.30 21.48
CA SER A 184 -10.61 14.58 22.39
C SER A 184 -12.02 15.19 22.41
N ALA A 185 -12.13 16.48 22.08
CA ALA A 185 -13.35 17.25 21.94
C ALA A 185 -13.19 18.33 20.86
N ILE A 186 -14.31 18.78 20.29
CA ILE A 186 -14.35 19.97 19.42
C ILE A 186 -14.42 21.19 20.33
N GLN A 187 -13.42 22.06 20.27
CA GLN A 187 -13.37 23.29 21.04
C GLN A 187 -14.27 24.34 20.38
N LEU A 188 -15.32 24.77 21.07
CA LEU A 188 -16.26 25.79 20.60
C LEU A 188 -16.00 27.15 21.28
N ILE A 189 -14.73 27.55 21.27
CA ILE A 189 -14.23 28.77 21.93
C ILE A 189 -13.55 29.68 20.91
N ASN A 190 -13.39 30.95 21.25
CA ASN A 190 -12.65 31.94 20.44
C ASN A 190 -13.12 31.99 18.98
N GLY A 191 -14.42 31.83 18.72
CA GLY A 191 -14.99 31.91 17.37
C GLY A 191 -15.05 30.60 16.60
N ALA A 192 -14.46 29.52 17.12
CA ALA A 192 -14.65 28.18 16.57
C ALA A 192 -16.11 27.75 16.76
N LYS A 193 -16.77 27.38 15.66
CA LYS A 193 -18.18 26.96 15.66
C LYS A 193 -18.50 26.07 14.47
N LYS A 194 -19.57 25.28 14.58
CA LYS A 194 -20.15 24.59 13.44
C LYS A 194 -20.72 25.61 12.45
N LEU A 195 -20.43 25.44 11.17
CA LEU A 195 -20.96 26.25 10.08
C LEU A 195 -22.27 25.64 9.56
N PRO A 196 -23.16 26.46 8.96
CA PRO A 196 -24.48 25.99 8.50
C PRO A 196 -24.40 25.05 7.30
N ASN A 197 -23.30 25.07 6.55
CA ASN A 197 -23.07 24.23 5.37
C ASN A 197 -21.57 24.07 5.10
N ASP A 198 -21.24 23.28 4.08
CA ASP A 198 -19.86 22.91 3.73
C ASP A 198 -19.24 23.82 2.65
N SER A 199 -19.85 24.96 2.32
CA SER A 199 -19.38 25.84 1.23
C SER A 199 -17.95 26.34 1.39
N THR A 200 -17.47 26.43 2.63
CA THR A 200 -16.11 26.85 2.98
C THR A 200 -15.20 25.68 3.37
N CYS A 201 -15.73 24.45 3.44
CA CYS A 201 -14.97 23.22 3.64
C CYS A 201 -14.92 22.38 2.35
N ASN A 202 -14.52 23.02 1.25
CA ASN A 202 -14.63 22.48 -0.10
C ASN A 202 -13.27 22.38 -0.84
N ARG A 203 -12.16 22.66 -0.15
CA ARG A 203 -10.82 22.55 -0.71
C ARG A 203 -10.50 21.09 -1.01
N ALA A 204 -9.94 20.83 -2.18
CA ALA A 204 -9.49 19.50 -2.57
C ALA A 204 -8.34 19.03 -1.67
N CYS A 205 -8.32 17.74 -1.33
CA CYS A 205 -7.24 17.15 -0.56
C CYS A 205 -5.99 16.93 -1.44
N THR A 206 -4.79 17.00 -0.84
CA THR A 206 -3.53 16.80 -1.57
C THR A 206 -3.32 15.35 -2.03
N GLY A 207 -3.83 14.38 -1.28
CA GLY A 207 -3.74 12.95 -1.61
C GLY A 207 -4.92 12.39 -2.41
N ASP A 208 -6.04 13.10 -2.51
CA ASP A 208 -7.20 12.71 -3.32
C ASP A 208 -8.07 13.94 -3.62
N SER A 209 -7.98 14.47 -4.85
CA SER A 209 -8.70 15.67 -5.26
C SER A 209 -10.22 15.50 -5.34
N SER A 210 -10.73 14.26 -5.31
CA SER A 210 -12.17 13.97 -5.22
C SER A 210 -12.73 14.20 -3.82
N LYS A 211 -11.88 14.29 -2.79
CA LYS A 211 -12.26 14.50 -1.39
C LYS A 211 -12.09 15.95 -0.98
N LYS A 212 -12.77 16.32 0.12
CA LYS A 212 -12.75 17.66 0.70
C LYS A 212 -11.97 17.67 2.00
N CYS A 213 -11.05 18.64 2.14
CA CYS A 213 -10.12 18.78 3.24
C CYS A 213 -10.11 20.21 3.79
N GLY A 214 -11.28 20.67 4.22
CA GLY A 214 -11.48 21.97 4.87
C GLY A 214 -11.36 23.15 3.92
N GLY A 215 -10.87 24.26 4.44
CA GLY A 215 -10.63 25.53 3.74
C GLY A 215 -9.50 26.31 4.41
N SER A 216 -9.46 27.63 4.23
CA SER A 216 -8.37 28.49 4.75
C SER A 216 -8.38 28.71 6.26
N ALA A 217 -9.52 28.49 6.92
CA ALA A 217 -9.69 28.62 8.37
C ALA A 217 -10.90 27.78 8.83
N THR A 218 -11.08 26.63 8.18
CA THR A 218 -12.28 25.80 8.29
C THR A 218 -11.91 24.33 8.13
N LEU A 219 -12.51 23.45 8.93
CA LEU A 219 -12.21 22.02 8.95
C LEU A 219 -13.45 21.18 8.64
N ASN A 220 -13.28 20.13 7.85
CA ASN A 220 -14.22 19.01 7.87
C ASN A 220 -13.88 18.15 9.09
N ILE A 221 -14.78 18.07 10.08
CA ILE A 221 -14.57 17.27 11.29
C ILE A 221 -15.32 15.94 11.21
N TYR A 222 -14.63 14.87 11.62
CA TYR A 222 -15.12 13.51 11.72
C TYR A 222 -15.01 13.03 13.17
N LYS A 223 -15.91 12.15 13.59
CA LYS A 223 -15.93 11.55 14.92
C LYS A 223 -15.74 10.03 14.82
N SER A 224 -14.87 9.48 15.67
CA SER A 224 -14.67 8.04 15.78
C SER A 224 -15.95 7.34 16.26
N PRO A 225 -16.13 6.05 15.97
CA PRO A 225 -17.20 5.29 16.63
C PRO A 225 -17.00 5.32 18.14
N ALA A 226 -18.11 5.27 18.89
CA ALA A 226 -18.05 5.05 20.33
C ALA A 226 -17.38 3.70 20.58
N THR A 227 -16.36 3.69 21.43
CA THR A 227 -15.70 2.47 21.92
C THR A 227 -16.48 1.94 23.11
#